data_AF-A0A511ZNY1-F1
#
_entry.id   AF-A0A511ZNY1-F1
#
_cell.length_a   1.000
_cell.length_b   1.000
_cell.length_c   1.000
_cell.angle_alpha   90.00
_cell.angle_beta   90.00
_cell.angle_gamma   90.00
#
_symmetry.space_group_name_H-M   'P 1'
#
loop_
_entity.id
_entity.type
_entity.pdbx_description
1 polymer ?
#
loop_
_entity_poly.entity_id
_entity_poly.type
_entity_poly.pdbx_seq_one_letter_code
_entity_poly.pdbx_strand_id
1 'polypeptide(L)' 'MNSLRHLSDELLKESLRNATELKLEQNFCTTLKNEIKKREESSGEKYYESGDMKNTLE' A
#
# COMPACT_ATOMS: atom_id res chain seq x y z
N MET A 1 1.04 15.18 -7.21
CA MET A 1 1.12 13.97 -8.07
C MET A 1 -0.28 13.62 -8.52
N ASN A 2 -0.45 13.26 -9.80
CA ASN A 2 -1.73 12.74 -10.31
C ASN A 2 -2.08 11.42 -9.60
N SER A 3 -3.37 11.11 -9.49
CA SER A 3 -3.85 9.93 -8.78
C SER A 3 -3.42 8.64 -9.47
N LEU A 4 -2.80 7.71 -8.73
CA LEU A 4 -2.45 6.36 -9.21
C LEU A 4 -3.66 5.41 -9.35
N ARG A 5 -4.87 5.89 -9.02
CA ARG A 5 -6.12 5.12 -9.06
C ARG A 5 -6.46 4.55 -10.44
N HIS A 6 -5.91 5.12 -11.50
CA HIS A 6 -6.17 4.67 -12.88
C HIS A 6 -5.29 3.50 -13.33
N LEU A 7 -4.26 3.16 -12.57
CA LEU A 7 -3.40 2.01 -12.89
C LEU A 7 -4.08 0.71 -12.48
N SER A 8 -3.87 -0.37 -13.26
CA SER A 8 -4.24 -1.72 -12.84
C SER A 8 -3.34 -2.20 -11.68
N ASP A 9 -3.80 -3.19 -10.92
CA ASP A 9 -3.04 -3.73 -9.79
C ASP A 9 -1.72 -4.38 -10.23
N GLU A 10 -1.74 -5.06 -11.39
CA GLU A 10 -0.54 -5.65 -11.99
C GLU A 10 0.50 -4.57 -12.34
N LEU A 11 0.06 -3.48 -12.98
CA LEU A 11 0.95 -2.39 -13.37
C LEU A 11 1.50 -1.64 -12.16
N LEU A 12 0.72 -1.51 -11.08
CA LEU A 12 1.17 -0.94 -9.81
C LEU A 12 2.27 -1.79 -9.16
N LYS A 13 2.10 -3.12 -9.12
CA LYS A 13 3.08 -4.05 -8.57
C LYS A 13 4.36 -4.08 -9.40
N GLU A 14 4.24 -4.10 -10.73
CA GLU A 14 5.40 -4.02 -11.64
C GLU A 14 6.14 -2.68 -11.51
N SER A 15 5.40 -1.57 -11.41
CA SER A 15 5.99 -0.24 -11.22
C SER A 15 6.80 -0.15 -9.92
N LEU A 16 6.31 -0.75 -8.83
CA LEU A 16 7.05 -0.79 -7.56
C LEU A 16 8.32 -1.63 -7.67
N ARG A 17 8.26 -2.78 -8.34
CA ARG A 17 9.42 -3.63 -8.59
C ARG A 17 10.48 -2.86 -9.37
N ASN A 18 10.10 -2.25 -10.50
CA ASN A 18 11.01 -1.49 -11.35
C ASN A 18 11.60 -0.27 -10.61
N ALA A 19 10.77 0.45 -9.84
CA ALA A 19 11.24 1.59 -9.05
C ALA A 19 12.27 1.19 -7.99
N THR A 20 12.10 0.01 -7.39
CA THR A 20 13.05 -0.54 -6.41
C THR A 20 14.36 -0.98 -7.08
N GLU A 21 14.27 -1.68 -8.21
CA GLU A 21 15.45 -2.13 -8.98
C GLU A 21 16.29 -0.94 -9.48
N LEU A 22 15.62 0.12 -9.94
CA LEU A 22 16.24 1.35 -10.42
C LEU A 22 16.66 2.31 -9.31
N LYS A 23 16.42 1.96 -8.03
CA LYS A 23 16.70 2.81 -6.87
C LYS A 23 16.15 4.23 -7.04
N LEU A 24 14.92 4.34 -7.55
CA LEU A 24 14.23 5.61 -7.67
C LEU A 24 13.96 6.22 -6.29
N GLU A 25 13.52 7.48 -6.27
CA GLU A 25 13.29 8.21 -5.04
C GLU A 25 12.42 7.41 -4.05
N GLN A 26 12.87 7.37 -2.80
CA GLN A 26 12.20 6.63 -1.74
C GLN A 26 10.72 7.04 -1.58
N ASN A 27 10.43 8.32 -1.79
CA ASN A 27 9.06 8.86 -1.71
C ASN A 27 8.15 8.29 -2.81
N PHE A 28 8.70 8.06 -4.01
CA PHE A 28 7.97 7.44 -5.11
C PHE A 28 7.65 5.97 -4.79
N CYS A 29 8.65 5.21 -4.33
CA CYS A 29 8.47 3.82 -3.90
C CYS A 29 7.46 3.67 -2.76
N THR A 30 7.51 4.57 -1.77
CA THR A 30 6.54 4.59 -0.66
C THR A 30 5.13 4.91 -1.14
N THR A 31 4.97 5.80 -2.11
CA THR A 31 3.67 6.13 -2.69
C THR A 31 3.05 4.92 -3.38
N LEU A 32 3.83 4.17 -4.16
CA LEU A 32 3.38 2.94 -4.82
C LEU A 32 2.98 1.86 -3.80
N LYS A 33 3.79 1.65 -2.75
CA LYS A 33 3.49 0.70 -1.66
C LYS A 33 2.18 1.03 -0.95
N ASN A 34 1.96 2.30 -0.63
CA ASN A 34 0.75 2.73 0.07
C ASN A 34 -0.50 2.54 -0.79
N GLU A 35 -0.41 2.80 -2.09
CA GLU A 35 -1.53 2.57 -3.00
C GLU A 35 -1.87 1.08 -3.12
N ILE A 36 -0.86 0.21 -3.27
CA ILE A 36 -1.07 -1.26 -3.31
C ILE A 36 -1.73 -1.73 -2.01
N LYS A 37 -1.18 -1.34 -0.85
CA LYS A 37 -1.72 -1.72 0.45
C LYS A 37 -3.18 -1.28 0.62
N LYS A 38 -3.50 -0.03 0.26
CA LYS A 38 -4.88 0.48 0.30
C LYS A 38 -5.84 -0.34 -0.55
N ARG A 39 -5.40 -0.81 -1.72
CA ARG A 39 -6.24 -1.62 -2.61
C ARG A 39 -6.44 -3.03 -2.06
N GLU A 40 -5.40 -3.64 -1.51
CA GLU A 40 -5.50 -4.94 -0.83
C GLU A 40 -6.46 -4.85 0.37
N GLU A 41 -6.35 -3.80 1.18
CA GLU A 41 -7.26 -3.49 2.29
C GLU A 41 -8.70 -3.18 1.84
N SER A 42 -8.87 -2.58 0.66
CA SER A 42 -10.20 -2.26 0.11
C SER A 42 -10.88 -3.46 -0.57
N SER A 43 -10.08 -4.41 -1.07
CA SER A 43 -10.57 -5.62 -1.77
C SER A 43 -10.94 -6.76 -0.83
N GLY A 44 -10.53 -6.70 0.44
CA GLY A 44 -10.91 -7.65 1.49
C GLY A 44 -11.65 -6.94 2.63
N GLU A 45 -12.96 -7.14 2.76
CA GLU A 45 -13.68 -6.70 3.95
C GLU A 45 -13.19 -7.42 5.22
N LYS A 46 -12.47 -6.65 6.07
CA LYS A 46 -12.37 -6.66 7.56
C LYS A 46 -11.64 -7.79 8.33
N TYR A 47 -10.93 -7.32 9.38
CA TYR A 47 -10.24 -8.00 10.49
C TYR A 47 -8.91 -8.69 10.10
N TYR A 48 -7.73 -8.29 10.55
CA TYR A 48 -7.32 -7.89 11.90
C TYR A 48 -6.26 -6.78 11.86
N GLU A 49 -6.59 -5.63 12.42
CA GLU A 49 -5.61 -4.78 13.07
C GLU A 49 -5.20 -5.50 14.35
N SER A 50 -4.02 -6.11 14.35
CA SER A 50 -3.39 -6.63 15.55
C SER A 50 -2.12 -5.83 15.77
N GLY A 51 -2.17 -4.97 16.79
CA GLY A 51 -0.97 -4.38 17.38
C GLY A 51 -1.03 -2.89 17.68
N ASP A 52 -1.95 -2.45 18.55
CA ASP A 52 -1.51 -1.78 19.78
C ASP A 52 -2.61 -1.75 20.87
N MET A 53 -2.16 -1.83 22.12
CA MET A 53 -2.90 -2.14 23.34
C MET A 53 -3.75 -0.98 23.87
N LYS A 54 -4.93 -1.27 24.46
CA LYS A 54 -5.16 -1.08 25.91
C LYS A 54 -6.49 -1.68 26.39
N ASN A 55 -6.34 -2.66 27.25
CA ASN A 55 -7.27 -3.14 28.27
C ASN A 55 -8.08 -2.01 28.91
N THR A 56 -9.41 -2.10 28.94
CA THR A 56 -10.24 -1.78 30.12
C THR A 56 -11.56 -2.52 29.98
N LEU A 57 -11.71 -3.52 30.84
CA LEU A 57 -12.98 -4.15 31.20
C LEU A 57 -13.65 -3.22 32.23
N GLU A 58 -14.84 -2.73 31.93
CA GLU A 58 -15.84 -2.29 32.93
C GLU A 58 -17.23 -2.74 32.48
#